data_AF-A0A3D2CFY7-F1
#
_entry.id   AF-A0A3D2CFY7-F1
#
_cell.length_a   1.000
_cell.length_b   1.000
_cell.length_c   1.000
_cell.angle_alpha   90.00
_cell.angle_beta   90.00
_cell.angle_gamma   90.00
#
_symmetry.space_group_name_H-M   'P 1'
#
loop_
_entity.id
_entity.type
_entity.pdbx_description
1 polymer ?
#
loop_
_entity_poly.entity_id
_entity_poly.type
_entity_poly.pdbx_seq_one_letter_code
_entity_poly.pdbx_strand_id
1 'polypeptide(L)'
;MLGAGLALACAGGGDAPTKASEPSRASDADSGLALDDGCNGHPLLCDRRVQDVTFPGTHNSMSNADAGWLAPNQQHGLSQQLEDGIRGLMLDTYLWEGDLFLCHASCSLGAQPLSEGLAEIADFLDAHPREVVQIIFEDAISLEDTRAAIDAADLGRRLYVWSESSEATLRALIEAETTLIVGLESGAADGQGLHGAWDLWTDTPYSFADASEFSCAPNRGDDTNALFLVNHWIGNPLPNAPVSREVNAEAVLLERARACADERGRPVNFLGVDFYNEGDLFSVVRQLNGLPEPG
;
A
#
# COMPACT_ATOMS: atom_id res chain seq x y z
N MET A 1 43.18 -1.64 65.78
CA MET A 1 42.94 -0.21 66.07
C MET A 1 41.45 0.01 65.81
N LEU A 2 40.61 0.17 66.85
CA LEU A 2 40.31 1.45 67.52
C LEU A 2 39.90 2.53 66.51
N GLY A 3 38.69 3.09 66.55
CA GLY A 3 37.52 2.80 67.41
C GLY A 3 36.45 3.89 67.30
N ALA A 4 35.32 3.70 68.01
CA ALA A 4 34.24 4.67 68.35
C ALA A 4 33.66 5.58 67.22
N GLY A 5 32.34 5.74 67.03
CA GLY A 5 31.19 5.34 67.83
C GLY A 5 30.49 6.54 68.46
N LEU A 6 29.21 6.72 68.17
CA LEU A 6 28.27 7.40 69.07
C LEU A 6 26.86 6.89 68.82
N ALA A 7 26.20 6.44 69.90
CA ALA A 7 24.80 6.08 69.91
C ALA A 7 24.02 7.09 70.75
N LEU A 8 22.74 7.28 70.46
CA LEU A 8 21.80 7.90 71.39
C LEU A 8 20.46 7.16 71.33
N ALA A 9 20.13 6.44 72.39
CA ALA A 9 18.77 5.96 72.68
C ALA A 9 18.00 7.09 73.40
N CYS A 10 16.68 7.20 73.32
CA CYS A 10 15.63 6.40 73.96
C CYS A 10 14.25 6.97 73.53
N ALA A 11 13.07 6.45 73.86
CA ALA A 11 12.55 5.10 74.14
C ALA A 11 11.02 5.22 74.37
N GLY A 12 10.25 4.14 74.12
CA GLY A 12 8.80 4.05 74.39
C GLY A 12 7.92 4.23 73.15
N GLY A 13 6.84 3.48 72.96
CA GLY A 13 6.26 2.40 73.78
C GLY A 13 4.74 2.36 73.62
N GLY A 14 4.18 1.22 73.19
CA GLY A 14 2.73 1.04 73.04
C GLY A 14 2.36 -0.09 72.07
N ASP A 15 1.74 -1.15 72.60
CA ASP A 15 1.31 -2.33 71.84
C ASP A 15 -0.11 -2.19 71.24
N ALA A 16 -0.22 -2.56 69.95
CA ALA A 16 -1.37 -3.25 69.32
C ALA A 16 -2.78 -2.55 69.30
N PRO A 17 -3.77 -3.02 68.49
CA PRO A 17 -3.76 -4.16 67.57
C PRO A 17 -4.26 -3.92 66.13
N THR A 18 -3.88 -4.83 65.23
CA THR A 18 -4.61 -5.35 64.06
C THR A 18 -5.61 -4.45 63.29
N LYS A 19 -5.27 -4.17 62.02
CA LYS A 19 -6.16 -4.44 60.88
C LYS A 19 -5.35 -5.02 59.74
N ALA A 20 -5.70 -6.22 59.28
CA ALA A 20 -5.16 -6.77 58.04
C ALA A 20 -5.84 -6.04 56.86
N SER A 21 -5.05 -5.32 56.07
CA SER A 21 -5.45 -4.89 54.73
C SER A 21 -5.02 -5.97 53.74
N GLU A 22 -5.96 -6.40 52.89
CA GLU A 22 -5.70 -7.39 51.84
C GLU A 22 -4.61 -6.90 50.88
N PRO A 23 -3.79 -7.79 50.29
CA PRO A 23 -2.89 -7.40 49.24
C PRO A 23 -3.72 -6.99 48.01
N SER A 24 -3.73 -5.70 47.70
CA SER A 24 -4.25 -5.23 46.42
C SER A 24 -3.47 -5.92 45.32
N ARG A 25 -4.17 -6.73 44.51
CA ARG A 25 -3.62 -7.18 43.23
C ARG A 25 -3.28 -5.93 42.44
N ALA A 26 -2.00 -5.65 42.27
CA ALA A 26 -1.55 -4.97 41.08
C ALA A 26 -1.98 -5.90 39.94
N SER A 27 -3.04 -5.53 39.24
CA SER A 27 -3.17 -5.97 37.86
C SER A 27 -1.99 -5.36 37.14
N ASP A 28 -1.03 -6.20 36.75
CA ASP A 28 -0.16 -5.85 35.64
C ASP A 28 -1.10 -5.57 34.47
N ALA A 29 -1.38 -4.29 34.26
CA ALA A 29 -1.96 -3.80 33.04
C ALA A 29 -0.86 -4.00 32.01
N ASP A 30 -0.90 -5.18 31.39
CA ASP A 30 -0.29 -5.44 30.11
C ASP A 30 -0.67 -4.26 29.21
N SER A 31 0.28 -3.33 29.06
CA SER A 31 0.15 -2.21 28.13
C SER A 31 0.39 -2.80 26.76
N GLY A 32 -0.58 -3.60 26.30
CA GLY A 32 -0.73 -3.93 24.91
C GLY A 32 -0.68 -2.62 24.16
N LEU A 33 0.42 -2.42 23.44
CA LEU A 33 0.55 -1.35 22.47
C LEU A 33 -0.70 -1.48 21.60
N ALA A 34 -1.48 -0.40 21.49
CA ALA A 34 -2.72 -0.43 20.74
C ALA A 34 -2.40 -0.96 19.34
N LEU A 35 -2.93 -2.14 19.01
CA LEU A 35 -2.92 -2.63 17.64
C LEU A 35 -3.61 -1.56 16.83
N ASP A 36 -2.91 -1.00 15.85
CA ASP A 36 -3.27 0.26 15.20
C ASP A 36 -4.74 0.22 14.74
N ASP A 37 -5.60 1.01 15.42
CA ASP A 37 -7.07 0.94 15.28
C ASP A 37 -7.55 1.38 13.88
N GLY A 38 -6.61 1.78 13.01
CA GLY A 38 -6.85 2.12 11.61
C GLY A 38 -7.11 0.93 10.69
N CYS A 39 -7.51 1.24 9.46
CA CYS A 39 -7.43 0.34 8.31
C CYS A 39 -6.68 1.12 7.24
N ASN A 40 -5.64 0.54 6.65
CA ASN A 40 -4.65 1.30 5.87
C ASN A 40 -4.12 2.52 6.67
N GLY A 41 -3.65 2.27 7.89
CA GLY A 41 -3.11 3.29 8.80
C GLY A 41 -4.08 4.37 9.34
N HIS A 42 -5.39 4.32 9.10
CA HIS A 42 -6.31 5.33 9.67
C HIS A 42 -7.75 4.85 9.97
N PRO A 43 -8.34 5.14 11.15
CA PRO A 43 -9.66 4.60 11.53
C PRO A 43 -10.82 5.14 10.68
N LEU A 44 -10.72 6.38 10.17
CA LEU A 44 -11.72 6.96 9.26
C LEU A 44 -11.79 6.26 7.88
N LEU A 45 -10.89 5.33 7.56
CA LEU A 45 -10.94 4.55 6.33
C LEU A 45 -11.64 3.19 6.50
N CYS A 46 -11.72 2.65 7.72
CA CYS A 46 -12.23 1.30 7.97
C CYS A 46 -13.65 1.06 7.43
N ASP A 47 -14.56 2.01 7.65
CA ASP A 47 -15.97 1.88 7.28
C ASP A 47 -16.26 2.47 5.89
N ARG A 48 -15.23 2.89 5.14
CA ARG A 48 -15.35 3.32 3.74
C ARG A 48 -15.30 2.12 2.81
N ARG A 49 -16.08 2.18 1.73
CA ARG A 49 -16.01 1.22 0.63
C ARG A 49 -14.67 1.35 -0.07
N VAL A 50 -14.11 0.25 -0.57
CA VAL A 50 -12.82 0.25 -1.28
C VAL A 50 -12.79 1.33 -2.36
N GLN A 51 -13.85 1.41 -3.17
CA GLN A 51 -13.99 2.39 -4.26
C GLN A 51 -13.98 3.87 -3.83
N ASP A 52 -14.29 4.18 -2.57
CA ASP A 52 -14.31 5.55 -2.02
C ASP A 52 -13.00 5.92 -1.27
N VAL A 53 -12.00 5.04 -1.31
CA VAL A 53 -10.67 5.28 -0.73
C VAL A 53 -9.68 5.53 -1.87
N THR A 54 -8.87 6.57 -1.74
CA THR A 54 -7.70 6.78 -2.62
C THR A 54 -6.50 6.04 -2.04
N PHE A 55 -5.91 5.15 -2.82
CA PHE A 55 -4.69 4.40 -2.50
C PHE A 55 -3.50 5.11 -3.16
N PRO A 56 -2.40 5.38 -2.44
CA PRO A 56 -1.16 5.84 -3.04
C PRO A 56 -0.51 4.67 -3.77
N GLY A 57 -0.09 4.88 -5.02
CA GLY A 57 0.42 3.79 -5.84
C GLY A 57 1.59 4.15 -6.73
N THR A 58 2.28 3.11 -7.19
CA THR A 58 3.51 3.21 -7.99
C THR A 58 3.37 2.54 -9.36
N HIS A 59 3.88 3.22 -10.37
CA HIS A 59 4.08 2.67 -11.72
C HIS A 59 5.38 1.85 -11.75
N ASN A 60 5.33 0.67 -12.38
CA ASN A 60 6.40 -0.34 -12.43
C ASN A 60 7.08 -0.52 -11.07
N SER A 61 6.32 -0.91 -10.04
CA SER A 61 6.73 -0.82 -8.63
C SER A 61 8.03 -1.57 -8.31
N MET A 62 8.37 -2.62 -9.05
CA MET A 62 9.62 -3.37 -8.90
C MET A 62 10.87 -2.59 -9.37
N SER A 63 10.69 -1.63 -10.27
CA SER A 63 11.76 -1.00 -11.06
C SER A 63 12.47 0.06 -10.23
N ASN A 64 13.49 -0.34 -9.46
CA ASN A 64 14.02 0.48 -8.36
C ASN A 64 15.55 0.68 -8.36
N ALA A 65 15.96 1.86 -7.92
CA ALA A 65 17.36 2.28 -7.88
C ALA A 65 18.19 1.54 -6.80
N ASP A 66 17.59 1.20 -5.66
CA ASP A 66 18.28 0.50 -4.55
C ASP A 66 18.75 -0.90 -4.96
N ALA A 67 17.99 -1.59 -5.82
CA ALA A 67 18.37 -2.86 -6.44
C ALA A 67 19.33 -2.68 -7.66
N GLY A 68 19.74 -1.46 -7.98
CA GLY A 68 20.73 -1.17 -9.02
C GLY A 68 20.20 -1.21 -10.46
N TRP A 69 18.89 -1.06 -10.67
CA TRP A 69 18.28 -1.09 -12.00
C TRP A 69 18.71 0.12 -12.85
N LEU A 70 18.76 -0.07 -14.17
CA LEU A 70 19.03 0.97 -15.15
C LEU A 70 17.71 1.66 -15.55
N ALA A 71 17.67 2.99 -15.37
CA ALA A 71 16.46 3.82 -15.58
C ALA A 71 15.23 3.36 -14.76
N PRO A 72 15.36 3.25 -13.42
CA PRO A 72 14.28 2.79 -12.55
C PRO A 72 13.12 3.79 -12.51
N ASN A 73 11.92 3.29 -12.24
CA ASN A 73 10.72 4.10 -12.01
C ASN A 73 10.62 4.61 -10.57
N GLN A 74 11.25 3.93 -9.61
CA GLN A 74 11.18 4.22 -8.17
C GLN A 74 12.59 4.29 -7.56
N GLN A 75 12.74 4.95 -6.40
CA GLN A 75 13.99 4.85 -5.65
C GLN A 75 14.12 3.49 -4.96
N HIS A 76 13.08 3.09 -4.23
CA HIS A 76 13.10 1.97 -3.29
C HIS A 76 12.34 0.74 -3.79
N GLY A 77 12.69 -0.46 -3.29
CA GLY A 77 12.01 -1.73 -3.61
C GLY A 77 10.62 -1.89 -2.96
N LEU A 78 9.98 -3.03 -3.22
CA LEU A 78 8.57 -3.29 -2.85
C LEU A 78 8.34 -3.23 -1.33
N SER A 79 9.18 -3.86 -0.52
CA SER A 79 9.07 -3.82 0.95
C SER A 79 9.07 -2.40 1.50
N GLN A 80 10.00 -1.55 1.04
CA GLN A 80 10.11 -0.17 1.53
C GLN A 80 8.94 0.70 1.03
N GLN A 81 8.48 0.51 -0.21
CA GLN A 81 7.26 1.15 -0.71
C GLN A 81 6.06 0.83 0.19
N LEU A 82 5.88 -0.44 0.56
CA LEU A 82 4.80 -0.89 1.44
C LEU A 82 4.97 -0.30 2.86
N GLU A 83 6.15 -0.34 3.47
CA GLU A 83 6.39 0.29 4.79
C GLU A 83 6.16 1.82 4.77
N ASP A 84 6.50 2.51 3.68
CA ASP A 84 6.28 3.96 3.51
C ASP A 84 4.80 4.33 3.30
N GLY A 85 3.93 3.35 3.01
CA GLY A 85 2.49 3.53 2.89
C GLY A 85 1.90 3.33 1.48
N ILE A 86 2.68 2.89 0.48
CA ILE A 86 2.16 2.52 -0.84
C ILE A 86 1.21 1.32 -0.72
N ARG A 87 0.05 1.39 -1.38
CA ARG A 87 -0.97 0.32 -1.34
C ARG A 87 -1.57 -0.01 -2.70
N GLY A 88 -1.12 0.64 -3.77
CA GLY A 88 -1.39 0.25 -5.16
C GLY A 88 -0.07 -0.04 -5.88
N LEU A 89 0.09 -1.26 -6.41
CA LEU A 89 1.30 -1.67 -7.14
C LEU A 89 0.96 -1.99 -8.59
N MET A 90 1.69 -1.42 -9.55
CA MET A 90 1.70 -1.89 -10.94
C MET A 90 2.92 -2.79 -11.14
N LEU A 91 2.70 -4.03 -11.56
CA LEU A 91 3.72 -5.08 -11.63
C LEU A 91 3.78 -5.77 -13.00
N ASP A 92 4.73 -5.39 -13.83
CA ASP A 92 5.14 -6.13 -15.02
C ASP A 92 5.59 -7.56 -14.69
N THR A 93 5.10 -8.55 -15.43
CA THR A 93 5.50 -9.96 -15.27
C THR A 93 5.91 -10.57 -16.60
N TYR A 94 7.10 -11.18 -16.64
CA TYR A 94 7.71 -11.75 -17.85
C TYR A 94 8.26 -13.16 -17.61
N LEU A 95 8.19 -14.00 -18.64
CA LEU A 95 8.98 -15.23 -18.73
C LEU A 95 10.35 -14.90 -19.33
N TRP A 96 11.41 -15.05 -18.55
CA TRP A 96 12.79 -14.72 -18.97
C TRP A 96 13.77 -15.83 -18.56
N GLU A 97 14.62 -16.24 -19.51
CA GLU A 97 15.56 -17.37 -19.43
C GLU A 97 15.00 -18.74 -18.99
N GLY A 98 13.68 -18.85 -18.81
CA GLY A 98 12.97 -20.07 -18.40
C GLY A 98 12.21 -19.94 -17.08
N ASP A 99 12.43 -18.85 -16.34
CA ASP A 99 11.81 -18.56 -15.05
C ASP A 99 10.93 -17.29 -15.11
N LEU A 100 10.11 -17.08 -14.08
CA LEU A 100 9.18 -15.94 -13.98
C LEU A 100 9.83 -14.76 -13.24
N PHE A 101 9.82 -13.58 -13.86
CA PHE A 101 10.44 -12.36 -13.35
C PHE A 101 9.49 -11.17 -13.36
N LEU A 102 9.70 -10.26 -12.42
CA LEU A 102 9.31 -8.86 -12.50
C LEU A 102 10.42 -8.10 -13.23
N CYS A 103 10.11 -7.46 -14.36
CA CYS A 103 11.03 -6.56 -15.07
C CYS A 103 10.27 -5.64 -16.04
N HIS A 104 10.77 -4.43 -16.30
CA HIS A 104 10.11 -3.48 -17.21
C HIS A 104 10.83 -3.39 -18.56
N ALA A 105 10.12 -3.67 -19.66
CA ALA A 105 10.56 -3.70 -21.06
C ALA A 105 11.74 -4.63 -21.44
N SER A 106 12.76 -4.77 -20.58
CA SER A 106 13.87 -5.72 -20.74
C SER A 106 14.49 -6.08 -19.39
N CYS A 107 14.40 -7.36 -19.01
CA CYS A 107 15.01 -7.90 -17.80
C CYS A 107 16.54 -7.70 -17.70
N SER A 108 17.22 -7.37 -18.79
CA SER A 108 18.65 -7.02 -18.78
C SER A 108 18.95 -5.62 -18.24
N LEU A 109 17.94 -4.75 -18.08
CA LEU A 109 18.06 -3.44 -17.42
C LEU A 109 17.92 -3.54 -15.91
N GLY A 110 17.29 -4.62 -15.44
CA GLY A 110 16.99 -4.91 -14.06
C GLY A 110 15.87 -5.95 -14.03
N ALA A 111 15.95 -6.89 -13.09
CA ALA A 111 14.97 -7.94 -12.92
C ALA A 111 14.97 -8.42 -11.48
N GLN A 112 13.81 -8.87 -11.02
CA GLN A 112 13.61 -9.52 -9.73
C GLN A 112 12.79 -10.79 -9.95
N PRO A 113 13.15 -11.95 -9.38
CA PRO A 113 12.31 -13.15 -9.48
C PRO A 113 10.88 -12.88 -8.97
N LEU A 114 9.87 -13.32 -9.71
CA LEU A 114 8.47 -13.08 -9.33
C LEU A 114 8.14 -13.63 -7.95
N SER A 115 8.71 -14.79 -7.61
CA SER A 115 8.59 -15.41 -6.28
C SER A 115 9.17 -14.54 -5.15
N GLU A 116 10.22 -13.76 -5.40
CA GLU A 116 10.79 -12.86 -4.39
C GLU A 116 9.90 -11.64 -4.18
N GLY A 117 9.43 -11.01 -5.27
CA GLY A 117 8.53 -9.85 -5.16
C GLY A 117 7.17 -10.17 -4.55
N LEU A 118 6.61 -11.35 -4.84
CA LEU A 118 5.38 -11.82 -4.17
C LEU A 118 5.63 -12.20 -2.70
N ALA A 119 6.83 -12.69 -2.34
CA ALA A 119 7.18 -12.96 -0.96
C ALA A 119 7.29 -11.66 -0.13
N GLU A 120 7.87 -10.58 -0.67
CA GLU A 120 7.87 -9.27 0.01
C GLU A 120 6.45 -8.78 0.32
N ILE A 121 5.51 -8.97 -0.61
CA ILE A 121 4.09 -8.59 -0.44
C ILE A 121 3.40 -9.50 0.59
N ALA A 122 3.70 -10.81 0.59
CA ALA A 122 3.17 -11.75 1.56
C ALA A 122 3.67 -11.47 2.98
N ASP A 123 4.98 -11.29 3.16
CA ASP A 123 5.60 -10.95 4.44
C ASP A 123 5.03 -9.64 5.00
N PHE A 124 4.81 -8.63 4.16
CA PHE A 124 4.14 -7.39 4.54
C PHE A 124 2.69 -7.63 5.00
N LEU A 125 1.89 -8.41 4.26
CA LEU A 125 0.50 -8.71 4.61
C LEU A 125 0.35 -9.71 5.78
N ASP A 126 1.41 -10.42 6.18
CA ASP A 126 1.47 -11.18 7.43
C ASP A 126 1.87 -10.29 8.62
N ALA A 127 2.79 -9.34 8.43
CA ALA A 127 3.22 -8.38 9.45
C ALA A 127 2.15 -7.32 9.77
N HIS A 128 1.39 -6.88 8.76
CA HIS A 128 0.44 -5.77 8.83
C HIS A 128 -0.99 -6.23 8.46
N PRO A 129 -1.68 -7.01 9.32
CA PRO A 129 -2.95 -7.66 9.00
C PRO A 129 -4.16 -6.70 8.85
N ARG A 130 -3.95 -5.38 8.95
CA ARG A 130 -4.99 -4.33 8.81
C ARG A 130 -4.83 -3.49 7.54
N GLU A 131 -4.01 -3.98 6.62
CA GLU A 131 -3.65 -3.31 5.38
C GLU A 131 -4.26 -4.05 4.18
N VAL A 132 -4.91 -3.29 3.29
CA VAL A 132 -5.46 -3.75 2.01
C VAL A 132 -4.57 -3.23 0.88
N VAL A 133 -4.17 -4.12 -0.03
CA VAL A 133 -3.29 -3.82 -1.17
C VAL A 133 -4.01 -4.12 -2.48
N GLN A 134 -3.80 -3.26 -3.48
CA GLN A 134 -4.22 -3.47 -4.86
C GLN A 134 -2.99 -3.75 -5.73
N ILE A 135 -3.09 -4.73 -6.64
CA ILE A 135 -2.08 -5.02 -7.65
C ILE A 135 -2.73 -5.02 -9.03
N ILE A 136 -2.11 -4.36 -10.00
CA ILE A 136 -2.40 -4.53 -11.42
C ILE A 136 -1.14 -5.15 -12.05
N PHE A 137 -1.25 -6.36 -12.58
CA PHE A 137 -0.17 -6.99 -13.32
C PHE A 137 -0.23 -6.58 -14.80
N GLU A 138 0.88 -6.05 -15.34
CA GLU A 138 1.09 -6.02 -16.79
C GLU A 138 1.58 -7.43 -17.18
N ASP A 139 0.64 -8.31 -17.54
CA ASP A 139 0.89 -9.74 -17.64
C ASP A 139 1.36 -10.19 -19.03
N ALA A 140 2.67 -10.44 -19.15
CA ALA A 140 3.29 -11.15 -20.27
C ALA A 140 3.61 -12.63 -19.92
N ILE A 141 3.05 -13.15 -18.83
CA ILE A 141 3.02 -14.57 -18.45
C ILE A 141 1.59 -15.11 -18.54
N SER A 142 1.37 -16.43 -18.41
CA SER A 142 0.01 -16.97 -18.49
C SER A 142 -0.77 -16.78 -17.18
N LEU A 143 -2.11 -16.77 -17.26
CA LEU A 143 -2.99 -16.81 -16.10
C LEU A 143 -2.67 -18.00 -15.16
N GLU A 144 -2.26 -19.15 -15.72
CA GLU A 144 -1.86 -20.33 -14.95
C GLU A 144 -0.56 -20.08 -14.16
N ASP A 145 0.43 -19.42 -14.79
CA ASP A 145 1.68 -19.03 -14.13
C ASP A 145 1.44 -17.99 -13.03
N THR A 146 0.63 -16.95 -13.29
CA THR A 146 0.27 -15.93 -12.29
C THR A 146 -0.45 -16.54 -11.09
N ARG A 147 -1.45 -17.40 -11.34
CA ARG A 147 -2.17 -18.14 -10.29
C ARG A 147 -1.23 -19.03 -9.49
N ALA A 148 -0.37 -19.81 -10.15
CA ALA A 148 0.60 -20.68 -9.48
C ALA A 148 1.60 -19.90 -8.63
N ALA A 149 2.08 -18.75 -9.10
CA ALA A 149 3.00 -17.89 -8.35
C ALA A 149 2.34 -17.26 -7.10
N ILE A 150 1.10 -16.79 -7.22
CA ILE A 150 0.29 -16.24 -6.12
C ILE A 150 -0.02 -17.30 -5.06
N ASP A 151 -0.40 -18.51 -5.48
CA ASP A 151 -0.68 -19.61 -4.55
C ASP A 151 0.61 -20.11 -3.87
N ALA A 152 1.74 -20.13 -4.58
CA ALA A 152 3.06 -20.48 -4.01
C ALA A 152 3.58 -19.47 -2.97
N ALA A 153 3.10 -18.23 -3.00
CA ALA A 153 3.43 -17.17 -2.04
C ALA A 153 2.44 -17.06 -0.87
N ASP A 154 1.49 -18.00 -0.70
CA ASP A 154 0.38 -17.92 0.27
C ASP A 154 -0.49 -16.64 0.15
N LEU A 155 -0.51 -16.03 -1.04
CA LEU A 155 -1.36 -14.87 -1.33
C LEU A 155 -2.75 -15.30 -1.83
N GLY A 156 -2.91 -16.53 -2.32
CA GLY A 156 -4.18 -17.04 -2.86
C GLY A 156 -5.36 -16.94 -1.88
N ARG A 157 -5.14 -17.12 -0.57
CA ARG A 157 -6.19 -16.97 0.47
C ARG A 157 -6.62 -15.52 0.71
N ARG A 158 -5.79 -14.55 0.31
CA ARG A 158 -6.02 -13.11 0.49
C ARG A 158 -6.76 -12.46 -0.67
N LEU A 159 -6.95 -13.18 -1.78
CA LEU A 159 -7.60 -12.64 -2.97
C LEU A 159 -9.07 -12.31 -2.71
N TYR A 160 -9.42 -11.04 -2.89
CA TYR A 160 -10.79 -10.58 -2.85
C TYR A 160 -11.51 -10.85 -4.18
N VAL A 161 -12.60 -11.61 -4.13
CA VAL A 161 -13.45 -11.84 -5.30
C VAL A 161 -14.44 -10.69 -5.44
N TRP A 162 -14.12 -9.75 -6.33
CA TRP A 162 -14.99 -8.62 -6.65
C TRP A 162 -16.32 -9.09 -7.28
N SER A 163 -17.41 -8.39 -6.97
CA SER A 163 -18.72 -8.56 -7.62
C SER A 163 -19.27 -7.20 -8.05
N GLU A 164 -20.03 -7.15 -9.15
CA GLU A 164 -20.57 -5.89 -9.71
C GLU A 164 -21.33 -5.04 -8.68
N SER A 165 -22.00 -5.67 -7.72
CA SER A 165 -22.74 -5.01 -6.64
C SER A 165 -21.96 -4.95 -5.32
N SER A 166 -20.62 -4.90 -5.36
CA SER A 166 -19.82 -4.84 -4.15
C SER A 166 -19.91 -3.47 -3.47
N GLU A 167 -20.29 -3.50 -2.20
CA GLU A 167 -20.25 -2.35 -1.28
C GLU A 167 -19.21 -2.62 -0.17
N ALA A 168 -18.19 -3.44 -0.46
CA ALA A 168 -17.26 -3.92 0.55
C ALA A 168 -16.36 -2.79 1.09
N THR A 169 -16.21 -2.73 2.41
CA THR A 169 -15.36 -1.77 3.12
C THR A 169 -13.98 -2.32 3.41
N LEU A 170 -13.00 -1.46 3.72
CA LEU A 170 -11.67 -1.93 4.13
C LEU A 170 -11.77 -2.87 5.34
N ARG A 171 -12.60 -2.54 6.33
CA ARG A 171 -12.90 -3.41 7.47
C ARG A 171 -13.41 -4.78 7.03
N ALA A 172 -14.34 -4.83 6.06
CA ALA A 172 -14.90 -6.10 5.60
C ALA A 172 -13.86 -7.00 4.93
N LEU A 173 -12.94 -6.44 4.13
CA LEU A 173 -11.83 -7.19 3.52
C LEU A 173 -10.86 -7.71 4.60
N ILE A 174 -10.50 -6.87 5.57
CA ILE A 174 -9.62 -7.21 6.70
C ILE A 174 -10.23 -8.31 7.59
N GLU A 175 -11.50 -8.16 8.00
CA GLU A 175 -12.20 -9.14 8.85
C GLU A 175 -12.47 -10.48 8.14
N ALA A 176 -12.43 -10.49 6.80
CA ALA A 176 -12.52 -11.70 5.98
C ALA A 176 -11.14 -12.27 5.57
N GLU A 177 -10.02 -11.66 5.99
CA GLU A 177 -8.66 -11.95 5.55
C GLU A 177 -8.45 -11.88 4.01
N THR A 178 -9.34 -11.20 3.28
CA THR A 178 -9.28 -11.03 1.81
C THR A 178 -8.73 -9.65 1.44
N THR A 179 -7.49 -9.37 1.86
CA THR A 179 -6.87 -8.04 1.80
C THR A 179 -6.17 -7.71 0.48
N LEU A 180 -6.22 -8.57 -0.53
CA LEU A 180 -5.53 -8.39 -1.81
C LEU A 180 -6.50 -8.33 -2.99
N ILE A 181 -6.49 -7.24 -3.76
CA ILE A 181 -7.30 -7.07 -4.98
C ILE A 181 -6.35 -7.11 -6.19
N VAL A 182 -6.57 -8.04 -7.12
CA VAL A 182 -5.64 -8.27 -8.25
C VAL A 182 -6.34 -8.12 -9.60
N GLY A 183 -5.80 -7.25 -10.46
CA GLY A 183 -6.13 -7.13 -11.87
C GLY A 183 -5.02 -7.65 -12.78
N LEU A 184 -5.39 -8.20 -13.94
CA LEU A 184 -4.51 -8.55 -15.05
C LEU A 184 -4.81 -7.62 -16.24
N GLU A 185 -3.81 -6.95 -16.80
CA GLU A 185 -4.01 -6.01 -17.91
C GLU A 185 -4.47 -6.71 -19.21
N SER A 186 -3.88 -7.85 -19.53
CA SER A 186 -4.17 -8.65 -20.72
C SER A 186 -4.91 -9.95 -20.40
N GLY A 187 -4.76 -10.47 -19.18
CA GLY A 187 -5.36 -11.72 -18.72
C GLY A 187 -6.88 -11.64 -18.50
N ALA A 188 -7.54 -12.77 -18.70
CA ALA A 188 -8.96 -12.93 -18.37
C ALA A 188 -9.17 -13.21 -16.88
N ALA A 189 -10.29 -12.76 -16.32
CA ALA A 189 -10.68 -13.09 -14.95
C ALA A 189 -10.87 -14.60 -14.75
N ASP A 190 -10.48 -15.12 -13.58
CA ASP A 190 -10.59 -16.55 -13.24
C ASP A 190 -11.77 -16.91 -12.33
N GLY A 191 -12.54 -15.90 -11.90
CA GLY A 191 -13.67 -16.05 -10.98
C GLY A 191 -13.29 -16.43 -9.55
N GLN A 192 -11.99 -16.45 -9.23
CA GLN A 192 -11.40 -16.86 -7.96
C GLN A 192 -10.46 -15.76 -7.39
N GLY A 193 -10.68 -14.51 -7.81
CA GLY A 193 -10.01 -13.33 -7.25
C GLY A 193 -8.87 -12.77 -8.11
N LEU A 194 -8.58 -13.36 -9.28
CA LEU A 194 -7.86 -12.68 -10.35
C LEU A 194 -8.89 -12.08 -11.31
N HIS A 195 -8.86 -10.76 -11.47
CA HIS A 195 -9.82 -10.01 -12.30
C HIS A 195 -9.15 -9.55 -13.60
N GLY A 196 -9.95 -9.34 -14.66
CA GLY A 196 -9.49 -8.50 -15.76
C GLY A 196 -9.39 -7.07 -15.25
N ALA A 197 -8.23 -6.43 -15.37
CA ALA A 197 -8.02 -5.07 -14.84
C ALA A 197 -9.03 -4.09 -15.44
N TRP A 198 -9.34 -4.22 -16.73
CA TRP A 198 -10.27 -3.34 -17.44
C TRP A 198 -11.75 -3.73 -17.32
N ASP A 199 -12.05 -4.77 -16.52
CA ASP A 199 -13.42 -5.07 -16.05
C ASP A 199 -13.68 -4.45 -14.65
N LEU A 200 -12.64 -3.98 -13.95
CA LEU A 200 -12.72 -3.50 -12.56
C LEU A 200 -12.23 -2.05 -12.37
N TRP A 201 -11.17 -1.64 -13.07
CA TRP A 201 -10.68 -0.26 -13.14
C TRP A 201 -11.03 0.36 -14.50
N THR A 202 -11.30 1.68 -14.52
CA THR A 202 -11.05 2.54 -15.69
C THR A 202 -9.85 3.43 -15.41
N ASP A 203 -9.15 3.90 -16.44
CA ASP A 203 -7.98 4.76 -16.27
C ASP A 203 -7.93 6.01 -17.18
N THR A 204 -6.91 6.82 -16.94
CA THR A 204 -6.49 7.94 -17.80
C THR A 204 -5.36 7.50 -18.74
N PRO A 205 -5.05 8.24 -19.83
CA PRO A 205 -3.79 8.07 -20.54
C PRO A 205 -2.58 8.16 -19.59
N TYR A 206 -1.49 7.49 -19.96
CA TYR A 206 -0.28 7.35 -19.15
C TYR A 206 1.01 7.82 -19.84
N SER A 207 0.98 8.06 -21.16
CA SER A 207 2.17 8.46 -21.94
C SER A 207 2.17 9.97 -22.17
N PHE A 208 2.85 10.71 -21.28
CA PHE A 208 3.01 12.17 -21.37
C PHE A 208 4.47 12.58 -21.52
N ALA A 209 4.72 13.61 -22.34
CA ALA A 209 6.01 14.27 -22.49
C ALA A 209 6.14 15.54 -21.63
N ASP A 210 5.02 16.17 -21.26
CA ASP A 210 4.96 17.38 -20.43
C ASP A 210 3.70 17.39 -19.54
N ALA A 211 3.75 18.07 -18.40
CA ALA A 211 2.64 18.14 -17.46
C ALA A 211 1.39 18.85 -18.05
N SER A 212 1.56 19.71 -19.05
CA SER A 212 0.44 20.34 -19.77
C SER A 212 -0.31 19.39 -20.72
N GLU A 213 0.22 18.20 -20.97
CA GLU A 213 -0.46 17.14 -21.73
C GLU A 213 -1.35 16.25 -20.84
N PHE A 214 -1.27 16.40 -19.52
CA PHE A 214 -2.06 15.63 -18.56
C PHE A 214 -3.56 15.75 -18.82
N SER A 215 -4.22 14.58 -18.88
CA SER A 215 -5.64 14.46 -19.24
C SER A 215 -6.36 13.49 -18.29
N CYS A 216 -7.67 13.68 -18.18
CA CYS A 216 -8.60 12.84 -17.42
C CYS A 216 -9.51 11.98 -18.33
N ALA A 217 -9.32 12.08 -19.65
CA ALA A 217 -10.06 11.34 -20.67
C ALA A 217 -10.01 9.81 -20.41
N PRO A 218 -11.03 9.04 -20.85
CA PRO A 218 -10.97 7.59 -20.83
C PRO A 218 -9.82 7.04 -21.69
N ASN A 219 -9.15 6.01 -21.20
CA ASN A 219 -8.11 5.28 -21.93
C ASN A 219 -8.42 3.77 -21.98
N ARG A 220 -8.50 3.11 -20.82
CA ARG A 220 -8.89 1.70 -20.66
C ARG A 220 -10.07 1.56 -19.67
N GLY A 221 -10.73 0.41 -19.73
CA GLY A 221 -11.96 0.11 -18.96
C GLY A 221 -13.20 0.90 -19.40
N ASP A 222 -14.32 0.67 -18.73
CA ASP A 222 -15.61 1.34 -18.96
C ASP A 222 -15.97 2.28 -17.80
N ASP A 223 -16.78 3.32 -18.07
CA ASP A 223 -17.26 4.25 -17.03
C ASP A 223 -18.21 3.59 -16.01
N THR A 224 -18.65 2.35 -16.21
CA THR A 224 -19.40 1.56 -15.22
C THR A 224 -18.51 0.76 -14.26
N ASN A 225 -17.20 0.64 -14.53
CA ASN A 225 -16.25 -0.06 -13.66
C ASN A 225 -16.19 0.59 -12.26
N ALA A 226 -15.90 -0.19 -11.22
CA ALA A 226 -16.00 0.30 -9.84
C ALA A 226 -14.83 1.21 -9.42
N LEU A 227 -13.63 0.97 -9.95
CA LEU A 227 -12.39 1.63 -9.51
C LEU A 227 -11.86 2.59 -10.60
N PHE A 228 -11.12 3.61 -10.18
CA PHE A 228 -10.54 4.62 -11.08
C PHE A 228 -9.05 4.82 -10.80
N LEU A 229 -8.23 4.55 -11.81
CA LEU A 229 -6.79 4.77 -11.84
C LEU A 229 -6.47 6.10 -12.53
N VAL A 230 -5.75 6.99 -11.84
CA VAL A 230 -5.13 8.17 -12.44
C VAL A 230 -3.64 7.91 -12.63
N ASN A 231 -3.21 7.92 -13.89
CA ASN A 231 -1.83 7.71 -14.29
C ASN A 231 -1.09 9.06 -14.35
N HIS A 232 -0.13 9.27 -13.45
CA HIS A 232 0.52 10.57 -13.24
C HIS A 232 2.05 10.47 -13.21
N TRP A 233 2.66 10.44 -14.40
CA TRP A 233 4.10 10.50 -14.59
C TRP A 233 4.45 11.11 -15.96
N ILE A 234 5.72 11.46 -16.16
CA ILE A 234 6.29 11.89 -17.45
C ILE A 234 7.38 10.90 -17.83
N GLY A 235 7.17 10.18 -18.93
CA GLY A 235 7.99 9.03 -19.32
C GLY A 235 8.97 9.28 -20.48
N ASN A 236 9.23 10.53 -20.86
CA ASN A 236 9.94 10.85 -22.10
C ASN A 236 11.41 11.31 -21.88
N PRO A 237 12.44 10.57 -22.32
CA PRO A 237 12.41 9.21 -22.89
C PRO A 237 12.49 8.09 -21.83
N LEU A 238 12.69 8.45 -20.55
CA LEU A 238 12.88 7.55 -19.41
C LEU A 238 12.34 8.23 -18.14
N PRO A 239 11.97 7.47 -17.09
CA PRO A 239 11.62 8.03 -15.78
C PRO A 239 12.73 8.93 -15.22
N ASN A 240 12.35 9.99 -14.50
CA ASN A 240 13.29 11.02 -14.05
C ASN A 240 12.88 11.65 -12.71
N ALA A 241 13.61 11.32 -11.63
CA ALA A 241 13.29 11.80 -10.28
C ALA A 241 13.16 13.34 -10.14
N PRO A 242 14.03 14.19 -10.74
CA PRO A 242 13.79 15.64 -10.79
C PRO A 242 12.45 16.05 -11.40
N VAL A 243 12.04 15.45 -12.53
CA VAL A 243 10.75 15.73 -13.17
C VAL A 243 9.59 15.19 -12.34
N SER A 244 9.71 13.97 -11.79
CA SER A 244 8.73 13.42 -10.84
C SER A 244 8.52 14.34 -9.65
N ARG A 245 9.57 14.92 -9.06
CA ARG A 245 9.43 15.90 -7.97
C ARG A 245 8.61 17.12 -8.37
N GLU A 246 8.72 17.58 -9.61
CA GLU A 246 7.95 18.73 -10.12
C GLU A 246 6.48 18.37 -10.35
N VAL A 247 6.17 17.19 -10.90
CA VAL A 247 4.76 16.79 -11.16
C VAL A 247 4.06 16.17 -9.95
N ASN A 248 4.77 15.50 -9.05
CA ASN A 248 4.23 14.93 -7.82
C ASN A 248 4.06 16.00 -6.72
N ALA A 249 4.53 17.23 -6.94
CA ALA A 249 4.29 18.35 -6.05
C ALA A 249 2.79 18.59 -5.85
N GLU A 250 2.38 18.94 -4.62
CA GLU A 250 0.98 19.01 -4.21
C GLU A 250 0.13 19.86 -5.16
N ALA A 251 0.65 21.02 -5.57
CA ALA A 251 -0.03 21.95 -6.46
C ALA A 251 -0.40 21.35 -7.83
N VAL A 252 0.36 20.38 -8.33
CA VAL A 252 0.12 19.73 -9.63
C VAL A 252 -0.69 18.44 -9.45
N LEU A 253 -0.26 17.58 -8.53
CA LEU A 253 -0.86 16.26 -8.31
C LEU A 253 -2.28 16.37 -7.71
N LEU A 254 -2.52 17.26 -6.74
CA LEU A 254 -3.84 17.44 -6.13
C LEU A 254 -4.82 18.15 -7.07
N GLU A 255 -4.35 19.13 -7.85
CA GLU A 255 -5.17 19.81 -8.85
C GLU A 255 -5.66 18.80 -9.90
N ARG A 256 -4.74 17.98 -10.45
CA ARG A 256 -5.11 16.95 -11.43
C ARG A 256 -6.04 15.89 -10.83
N ALA A 257 -5.72 15.36 -9.65
CA ALA A 257 -6.54 14.31 -9.04
C ALA A 257 -7.99 14.79 -8.77
N ARG A 258 -8.17 16.04 -8.32
CA ARG A 258 -9.49 16.67 -8.18
C ARG A 258 -10.18 16.91 -9.53
N ALA A 259 -9.46 17.46 -10.51
CA ALA A 259 -10.01 17.69 -11.84
C ALA A 259 -10.49 16.39 -12.50
N CYS A 260 -9.73 15.30 -12.37
CA CYS A 260 -10.14 13.99 -12.90
C CYS A 260 -11.30 13.38 -12.13
N ALA A 261 -11.36 13.56 -10.80
CA ALA A 261 -12.51 13.12 -10.01
C ALA A 261 -13.81 13.85 -10.41
N ASP A 262 -13.73 15.17 -10.60
CA ASP A 262 -14.83 16.02 -11.03
C ASP A 262 -15.27 15.70 -12.48
N GLU A 263 -14.32 15.54 -13.42
CA GLU A 263 -14.60 15.23 -14.83
C GLU A 263 -15.23 13.84 -15.01
N ARG A 264 -14.74 12.83 -14.30
CA ARG A 264 -15.25 11.45 -14.37
C ARG A 264 -16.38 11.16 -13.38
N GLY A 265 -16.76 12.14 -12.55
CA GLY A 265 -17.87 12.07 -11.61
C GLY A 265 -17.71 11.00 -10.50
N ARG A 266 -16.46 10.72 -10.09
CA ARG A 266 -16.11 9.61 -9.18
C ARG A 266 -14.82 9.88 -8.41
N PRO A 267 -14.61 9.30 -7.22
CA PRO A 267 -13.32 9.40 -6.53
C PRO A 267 -12.19 8.76 -7.34
N VAL A 268 -10.97 9.29 -7.20
CA VAL A 268 -9.75 8.59 -7.62
C VAL A 268 -9.49 7.47 -6.61
N ASN A 269 -9.42 6.22 -7.08
CA ASN A 269 -9.18 5.07 -6.22
C ASN A 269 -7.71 4.66 -6.19
N PHE A 270 -7.00 4.71 -7.32
CA PHE A 270 -5.58 4.42 -7.43
C PHE A 270 -4.91 5.67 -8.02
N LEU A 271 -4.00 6.30 -7.27
CA LEU A 271 -3.20 7.43 -7.77
C LEU A 271 -1.76 6.96 -8.00
N GLY A 272 -1.43 6.66 -9.26
CA GLY A 272 -0.16 6.06 -9.65
C GLY A 272 0.89 7.08 -10.09
N VAL A 273 2.11 7.00 -9.55
CA VAL A 273 3.24 7.88 -9.88
C VAL A 273 4.57 7.14 -10.12
N ASP A 274 5.49 7.80 -10.82
CA ASP A 274 6.93 7.49 -10.80
C ASP A 274 7.61 8.27 -9.65
N PHE A 275 8.59 7.66 -8.99
CA PHE A 275 9.33 8.15 -7.82
C PHE A 275 8.41 8.65 -6.71
N TYR A 276 7.67 7.75 -6.08
CA TYR A 276 6.72 8.08 -4.99
C TYR A 276 7.32 8.87 -3.82
N ASN A 277 8.62 8.68 -3.57
CA ASN A 277 9.40 9.34 -2.52
C ASN A 277 9.84 10.77 -2.90
N GLU A 278 9.47 11.24 -4.09
CA GLU A 278 9.71 12.59 -4.61
C GLU A 278 8.37 13.33 -4.77
N GLY A 279 8.25 14.50 -4.13
CA GLY A 279 7.01 15.28 -4.11
C GLY A 279 6.10 14.93 -2.93
N ASP A 280 4.79 15.13 -3.09
CA ASP A 280 3.83 15.23 -1.98
C ASP A 280 2.74 14.14 -2.02
N LEU A 281 2.97 12.99 -2.68
CA LEU A 281 1.97 11.93 -2.92
C LEU A 281 1.15 11.59 -1.65
N PHE A 282 1.82 11.35 -0.53
CA PHE A 282 1.15 10.98 0.72
C PHE A 282 0.33 12.13 1.33
N SER A 283 0.75 13.40 1.19
CA SER A 283 -0.09 14.57 1.54
C SER A 283 -1.35 14.58 0.68
N VAL A 284 -1.17 14.50 -0.64
CA VAL A 284 -2.26 14.55 -1.62
C VAL A 284 -3.28 13.44 -1.37
N VAL A 285 -2.84 12.19 -1.20
CA VAL A 285 -3.74 11.05 -0.96
C VAL A 285 -4.46 11.17 0.38
N ARG A 286 -3.81 11.69 1.42
CA ARG A 286 -4.50 11.99 2.69
C ARG A 286 -5.53 13.11 2.54
N GLN A 287 -5.27 14.15 1.74
CA GLN A 287 -6.23 15.21 1.43
C GLN A 287 -7.41 14.72 0.60
N LEU A 288 -7.18 13.86 -0.41
CA LEU A 288 -8.24 13.21 -1.20
C LEU A 288 -9.12 12.32 -0.32
N ASN A 289 -8.52 11.62 0.63
CA ASN A 289 -9.24 10.89 1.67
C ASN A 289 -9.80 11.78 2.81
N GLY A 290 -9.52 13.08 2.87
CA GLY A 290 -9.98 13.96 3.94
C GLY A 290 -9.50 13.56 5.35
N LEU A 291 -8.21 13.27 5.52
CA LEU A 291 -7.60 12.79 6.77
C LEU A 291 -6.71 13.85 7.46
N PRO A 292 -6.57 13.84 8.82
CA PRO A 292 -5.58 14.61 9.61
C PRO A 292 -5.54 16.13 9.39
N GLU A 293 -4.39 16.83 9.34
CA GLU A 293 -2.97 16.45 9.13
C GLU A 293 -2.26 15.58 10.20
N PRO A 294 -1.06 15.01 9.92
CA PRO A 294 -0.21 14.43 10.96
C PRO A 294 0.21 15.52 11.96
N GLY A 295 0.21 15.19 13.25
CA GLY A 295 0.51 16.12 14.35
C GLY A 295 1.97 16.19 14.75
#